data_AF-A0A6A6IJN5-F1
#
_entry.id   AF-A0A6A6IJN5-F1
#
_cell.length_a   1.000
_cell.length_b   1.000
_cell.length_c   1.000
_cell.angle_alpha   90.00
_cell.angle_beta   90.00
_cell.angle_gamma   90.00
#
_symmetry.space_group_name_H-M   'P 1'
#
loop_
_entity.id
_entity.type
_entity.pdbx_description
1 polymer ?
#
loop_
_entity_poly.entity_id
_entity_poly.type
_entity_poly.pdbx_seq_one_letter_code
_entity_poly.pdbx_strand_id
1 'polypeptide(L)'
;MKGKLLGLLPSIRWIPHDLPSAQESHKAKHHRTIFSRRATTAEPDHGAPPRRKSTLSLNEMPDAEVDARTHAQGQSAFFARLPLEVRKMVYEFVMGAETVHLTLGAKRRFGHFVYTEAVPHLYNPHTFSLLHITHLLYLPSRLPQPRLNAMRTLRLRWTVRALPYFRRTSNAKHYAYPEDTANWEKAWEILAGMEGLKDLRVVLLDPSRDGIWEGHWLELEHLLLEPVKKVVRPRCFEIMLPYATCGLDWDMGESRCVLRRPEGEEDGED
;
A
#
# COMPACT_ATOMS: atom_id res chain seq x y z
N MET A 1 -28.01 -16.07 -9.97
CA MET A 1 -26.62 -16.10 -10.48
C MET A 1 -25.76 -14.95 -9.90
N LYS A 2 -25.76 -14.75 -8.58
CA LYS A 2 -24.89 -13.72 -7.94
C LYS A 2 -23.50 -14.26 -7.53
N GLY A 3 -23.27 -15.57 -7.65
CA GLY A 3 -22.09 -16.25 -7.11
C GLY A 3 -20.90 -16.42 -8.05
N LYS A 4 -20.89 -15.83 -9.26
CA LYS A 4 -19.75 -15.98 -10.21
C LYS A 4 -18.98 -14.71 -10.53
N LEU A 5 -19.35 -13.55 -9.96
CA LEU A 5 -18.60 -12.30 -10.16
C LEU A 5 -17.70 -11.90 -8.97
N LEU A 6 -17.90 -12.49 -7.78
CA LEU A 6 -17.03 -12.26 -6.62
C LEU A 6 -15.72 -13.08 -6.63
N GLY A 7 -15.56 -13.99 -7.60
CA GLY A 7 -14.37 -14.84 -7.72
C GLY A 7 -13.21 -14.23 -8.52
N LEU A 8 -13.42 -13.11 -9.21
CA LEU A 8 -12.45 -12.56 -10.18
C LEU A 8 -11.64 -11.36 -9.68
N LEU A 9 -11.92 -10.84 -8.47
CA LEU A 9 -11.17 -9.74 -7.87
C LEU A 9 -10.93 -10.02 -6.38
N PRO A 10 -9.89 -10.77 -6.00
CA PRO A 10 -9.51 -10.86 -4.60
C PRO A 10 -8.83 -9.53 -4.21
N SER A 11 -9.28 -8.98 -3.09
CA SER A 11 -8.57 -7.99 -2.24
C SER A 11 -8.56 -6.49 -2.58
N ILE A 12 -9.55 -5.96 -3.31
CA ILE A 12 -9.84 -4.50 -3.26
C ILE A 12 -11.34 -4.33 -2.99
N ARG A 13 -11.69 -3.86 -1.79
CA ARG A 13 -13.04 -3.44 -1.43
C ARG A 13 -13.07 -1.92 -1.45
N TRP A 14 -13.42 -1.35 -2.59
CA TRP A 14 -13.72 0.08 -2.70
C TRP A 14 -15.18 0.26 -2.26
N ILE A 15 -15.43 1.07 -1.23
CA ILE A 15 -16.78 1.44 -0.80
C ILE A 15 -16.88 2.95 -1.02
N PRO A 16 -17.56 3.43 -2.07
CA PRO A 16 -17.85 4.84 -2.24
C PRO A 16 -18.70 5.33 -1.06
N HIS A 17 -18.35 6.47 -0.48
CA HIS A 17 -19.10 7.08 0.63
C HIS A 17 -20.47 7.66 0.22
N ASP A 18 -20.77 7.73 -1.09
CA ASP A 18 -21.92 8.47 -1.61
C ASP A 18 -23.18 7.64 -1.90
N LEU A 19 -23.23 6.38 -1.46
CA LEU A 19 -24.43 5.54 -1.62
C LEU A 19 -25.17 5.41 -0.28
N PRO A 20 -26.39 5.95 -0.13
CA PRO A 20 -27.17 5.74 1.08
C PRO A 20 -27.44 4.23 1.27
N SER A 21 -27.14 3.71 2.46
CA SER A 21 -27.29 2.29 2.76
C SER A 21 -28.77 1.91 2.84
N ALA A 22 -29.32 1.37 1.77
CA ALA A 22 -30.62 0.71 1.84
C ALA A 22 -30.45 -0.67 2.50
N GLN A 23 -30.73 -0.72 3.81
CA GLN A 23 -31.26 -1.94 4.41
C GLN A 23 -32.69 -2.11 3.90
N GLU A 24 -33.02 -3.28 3.33
CA GLU A 24 -34.18 -4.07 3.75
C GLU A 24 -34.22 -5.45 3.09
N SER A 25 -34.65 -6.41 3.90
CA SER A 25 -34.82 -7.84 3.64
C SER A 25 -35.94 -8.13 2.65
N HIS A 26 -35.86 -9.23 1.88
CA HIS A 26 -37.00 -10.17 1.70
C HIS A 26 -36.52 -11.53 1.16
N LYS A 27 -37.00 -12.60 1.81
CA LYS A 27 -36.91 -14.02 1.42
C LYS A 27 -37.99 -14.37 0.37
N ALA A 28 -37.84 -15.57 -0.23
CA ALA A 28 -38.76 -16.34 -1.09
C ALA A 28 -38.55 -16.15 -2.61
N LYS A 29 -38.72 -17.14 -3.49
CA LYS A 29 -39.03 -18.59 -3.44
C LYS A 29 -38.64 -19.19 -4.80
N HIS A 30 -38.45 -20.51 -4.83
CA HIS A 30 -38.22 -21.35 -6.01
C HIS A 30 -39.34 -21.24 -7.07
N HIS A 31 -38.96 -21.19 -8.35
CA HIS A 31 -39.75 -21.76 -9.45
C HIS A 31 -38.81 -22.36 -10.51
N ARG A 32 -38.92 -23.67 -10.74
CA ARG A 32 -38.56 -24.31 -12.01
C ARG A 32 -39.68 -23.94 -13.02
N THR A 33 -39.55 -23.93 -14.34
CA THR A 33 -39.15 -25.03 -15.22
C THR A 33 -39.19 -24.53 -16.69
N ILE A 34 -38.43 -25.22 -17.55
CA ILE A 34 -38.74 -25.59 -18.96
C ILE A 34 -38.78 -24.48 -20.01
N PHE A 35 -37.75 -24.43 -20.87
CA PHE A 35 -37.90 -24.85 -22.27
C PHE A 35 -36.58 -25.47 -22.77
N SER A 36 -36.66 -26.76 -23.10
CA SER A 36 -35.66 -27.52 -23.85
C SER A 36 -35.86 -27.25 -25.34
N ARG A 37 -34.80 -26.92 -26.07
CA ARG A 37 -34.72 -27.19 -27.51
C ARG A 37 -33.30 -27.62 -27.89
N ARG A 38 -33.22 -28.93 -28.15
CA ARG A 38 -32.44 -29.64 -29.19
C ARG A 38 -31.24 -28.89 -29.78
N ALA A 39 -30.08 -29.47 -29.56
CA ALA A 39 -28.90 -29.29 -30.40
C ALA A 39 -29.15 -29.87 -31.80
N THR A 40 -28.90 -29.06 -32.82
CA THR A 40 -28.64 -29.51 -34.19
C THR A 40 -27.38 -28.84 -34.68
N THR A 41 -26.51 -29.69 -35.21
CA THR A 41 -25.27 -29.49 -35.95
C THR A 41 -25.30 -28.39 -37.02
N ALA A 42 -24.14 -27.73 -37.15
CA ALA A 42 -23.59 -26.95 -38.28
C ALA A 42 -23.30 -25.49 -37.89
N GLU A 43 -22.04 -25.18 -37.57
CA GLU A 43 -21.55 -23.81 -37.47
C GLU A 43 -21.37 -23.21 -38.88
N PRO A 44 -21.96 -22.04 -39.19
CA PRO A 44 -21.44 -21.18 -40.22
C PRO A 44 -20.35 -20.29 -39.63
N ASP A 45 -19.21 -20.26 -40.31
CA ASP A 45 -18.10 -19.34 -40.10
C ASP A 45 -18.61 -17.88 -40.15
N HIS A 46 -18.77 -17.26 -38.97
CA HIS A 46 -19.10 -15.85 -38.84
C HIS A 46 -17.80 -15.06 -38.62
N GLY A 47 -17.20 -14.68 -39.75
CA GLY A 47 -16.07 -13.77 -39.80
C GLY A 47 -16.27 -12.52 -38.94
N ALA A 48 -15.17 -12.03 -38.37
CA ALA A 48 -15.14 -10.86 -37.50
C ALA A 48 -15.88 -9.66 -38.15
N PRO A 49 -16.75 -8.95 -37.40
CA PRO A 49 -17.49 -7.83 -37.96
C PRO A 49 -16.53 -6.71 -38.38
N PRO A 50 -16.74 -6.09 -39.56
CA PRO A 50 -15.86 -5.07 -40.08
C PRO A 50 -15.80 -3.85 -39.15
N ARG A 51 -14.58 -3.34 -38.98
CA ARG A 51 -14.24 -2.17 -38.17
C ARG A 51 -15.01 -0.96 -38.71
N ARG A 52 -16.09 -0.57 -38.02
CA ARG A 52 -16.86 0.62 -38.35
C ARG A 52 -15.96 1.84 -38.16
N LYS A 53 -15.57 2.48 -39.27
CA LYS A 53 -14.81 3.73 -39.24
C LYS A 53 -15.71 4.80 -38.60
N SER A 54 -15.25 5.39 -37.50
CA SER A 54 -15.91 6.52 -36.85
C SER A 54 -15.93 7.71 -37.83
N THR A 55 -17.06 8.41 -37.92
CA THR A 55 -17.30 9.58 -38.77
C THR A 55 -16.78 10.89 -38.18
N LEU A 56 -16.10 10.87 -37.03
CA LEU A 56 -15.44 12.04 -36.47
C LEU A 56 -13.96 12.04 -36.87
N SER A 57 -13.69 12.71 -37.99
CA SER A 57 -12.34 13.00 -38.49
C SER A 57 -11.73 14.15 -37.67
N LEU A 58 -11.16 13.82 -36.50
CA LEU A 58 -10.09 14.65 -35.94
C LEU A 58 -8.82 14.29 -36.71
N ASN A 59 -8.29 15.24 -37.48
CA ASN A 59 -7.00 15.14 -38.17
C ASN A 59 -5.86 15.15 -37.14
N GLU A 60 -5.80 14.14 -36.27
CA GLU A 60 -4.62 13.87 -35.47
C GLU A 60 -3.76 12.89 -36.28
N MET A 61 -2.66 13.41 -36.83
CA MET A 61 -1.60 12.54 -37.29
C MET A 61 -1.24 11.61 -36.13
N PRO A 62 -1.14 10.28 -36.37
CA PRO A 62 -0.74 9.35 -35.32
C PRO A 62 0.64 9.76 -34.82
N ASP A 63 0.69 10.31 -33.61
CA ASP A 63 1.92 10.64 -32.93
C ASP A 63 2.50 9.33 -32.39
N ALA A 64 3.38 8.73 -33.19
CA ALA A 64 4.02 7.47 -32.87
C ALA A 64 4.76 7.50 -31.52
N GLU A 65 5.15 8.67 -31.03
CA GLU A 65 5.79 8.83 -29.73
C GLU A 65 4.79 8.72 -28.57
N VAL A 66 3.56 9.22 -28.75
CA VAL A 66 2.46 9.09 -27.79
C VAL A 66 1.93 7.66 -27.79
N ASP A 67 1.71 7.09 -28.98
CA ASP A 67 1.23 5.71 -29.14
C ASP A 67 2.23 4.67 -28.59
N ALA A 68 3.55 4.88 -28.76
CA ALA A 68 4.58 3.99 -28.24
C ALA A 68 4.67 3.99 -26.71
N ARG A 69 4.25 5.06 -26.03
CA ARG A 69 4.24 5.15 -24.55
C ARG A 69 3.03 4.47 -23.93
N THR A 70 1.97 4.26 -24.71
CA THR A 70 0.76 3.59 -24.26
C THR A 70 0.78 2.12 -24.61
N HIS A 71 1.16 1.27 -23.66
CA HIS A 71 0.87 -0.16 -23.78
C HIS A 71 -0.63 -0.34 -24.00
N ALA A 72 -1.00 -1.00 -25.10
CA ALA A 72 -2.39 -1.31 -25.40
C ALA A 72 -3.03 -1.98 -24.19
N GLN A 73 -4.03 -1.33 -23.60
CA GLN A 73 -4.68 -1.78 -22.39
C GLN A 73 -5.66 -2.93 -22.69
N GLY A 74 -5.13 -4.07 -23.15
CA GLY A 74 -5.90 -5.20 -23.69
C GLY A 74 -6.84 -5.87 -22.68
N GLN A 75 -6.69 -5.57 -21.38
CA GLN A 75 -7.58 -6.04 -20.32
C GLN A 75 -8.87 -5.19 -20.20
N SER A 76 -8.94 -4.02 -20.84
CA SER A 76 -10.16 -3.21 -20.90
C SER A 76 -10.32 -2.56 -22.27
N ALA A 77 -11.28 -3.06 -23.05
CA ALA A 77 -11.65 -2.49 -24.34
C ALA A 77 -12.12 -1.03 -24.24
N PHE A 78 -12.59 -0.61 -23.05
CA PHE A 78 -12.95 0.78 -22.78
C PHE A 78 -11.69 1.66 -22.72
N PHE A 79 -10.75 1.35 -21.82
CA PHE A 79 -9.53 2.14 -21.69
C PHE A 79 -8.63 2.06 -22.92
N ALA A 80 -8.60 0.92 -23.62
CA ALA A 80 -7.85 0.77 -24.87
C ALA A 80 -8.34 1.71 -26.01
N ARG A 81 -9.55 2.28 -25.88
CA ARG A 81 -10.12 3.22 -26.86
C ARG A 81 -10.04 4.68 -26.41
N LEU A 82 -9.56 4.94 -25.19
CA LEU A 82 -9.44 6.30 -24.67
C LEU A 82 -8.06 6.88 -24.99
N PRO A 83 -7.99 8.14 -25.47
CA PRO A 83 -6.74 8.90 -25.52
C PRO A 83 -6.06 8.92 -24.16
N LEU A 84 -4.73 9.03 -24.15
CA LEU A 84 -3.93 8.99 -22.93
C LEU A 84 -4.35 10.08 -21.93
N GLU A 85 -4.70 11.26 -22.43
CA GLU A 85 -5.14 12.42 -21.67
C GLU A 85 -6.41 12.09 -20.87
N VAL A 86 -7.39 11.47 -21.53
CA VAL A 86 -8.65 11.06 -20.88
C VAL A 86 -8.40 9.97 -19.85
N ARG A 87 -7.49 9.03 -20.14
CA ARG A 87 -7.11 8.01 -19.15
C ARG A 87 -6.45 8.62 -17.92
N LYS A 88 -5.55 9.59 -18.11
CA LYS A 88 -4.93 10.35 -17.01
C LYS A 88 -5.97 11.09 -16.19
N MET A 89 -6.92 11.79 -16.83
CA MET A 89 -8.03 12.44 -16.13
C MET A 89 -8.86 11.44 -15.31
N VAL A 90 -9.13 10.25 -15.86
CA VAL A 90 -9.83 9.19 -15.12
C VAL A 90 -9.00 8.70 -13.93
N TYR A 91 -7.69 8.46 -14.10
CA TYR A 91 -6.85 8.06 -12.99
C TYR A 91 -6.74 9.14 -11.91
N GLU A 92 -6.59 10.41 -12.28
CA GLU A 92 -6.59 11.52 -11.34
C GLU A 92 -7.91 11.62 -10.57
N PHE A 93 -9.04 11.54 -11.29
CA PHE A 93 -10.37 11.60 -10.70
C PHE A 93 -10.65 10.43 -9.75
N VAL A 94 -10.30 9.19 -10.15
CA VAL A 94 -10.58 7.98 -9.36
C VAL A 94 -9.62 7.83 -8.20
N MET A 95 -8.35 8.20 -8.37
CA MET A 95 -7.33 7.91 -7.38
C MET A 95 -7.24 9.00 -6.30
N GLY A 96 -7.56 10.26 -6.62
CA GLY A 96 -7.57 11.35 -5.63
C GLY A 96 -6.26 11.50 -4.84
N ALA A 97 -6.25 12.35 -3.81
CA ALA A 97 -5.17 12.42 -2.83
C ALA A 97 -5.63 11.74 -1.53
N GLU A 98 -5.71 10.41 -1.55
CA GLU A 98 -6.20 9.63 -0.41
C GLU A 98 -5.09 8.86 0.30
N THR A 99 -5.41 8.30 1.49
CA THR A 99 -4.52 7.39 2.20
C THR A 99 -4.70 5.97 1.67
N VAL A 100 -3.64 5.38 1.14
CA VAL A 100 -3.63 4.00 0.63
C VAL A 100 -3.09 3.08 1.73
N HIS A 101 -3.98 2.27 2.33
CA HIS A 101 -3.56 1.25 3.28
C HIS A 101 -2.97 0.05 2.54
N LEU A 102 -1.66 -0.13 2.68
CA LEU A 102 -0.95 -1.29 2.15
C LEU A 102 -1.08 -2.44 3.15
N THR A 103 -2.00 -3.36 2.86
CA THR A 103 -2.20 -4.58 3.65
C THR A 103 -1.74 -5.81 2.88
N LEU A 104 -1.10 -6.77 3.57
CA LEU A 104 -0.85 -8.08 2.99
C LEU A 104 -2.18 -8.85 2.97
N GLY A 105 -2.78 -9.01 1.78
CA GLY A 105 -3.95 -9.87 1.64
C GLY A 105 -3.64 -11.33 1.96
N ALA A 106 -4.66 -12.19 2.07
CA ALA A 106 -4.52 -13.61 2.42
C ALA A 106 -3.52 -14.41 1.56
N LYS A 107 -3.21 -13.91 0.35
CA LYS A 107 -2.20 -14.49 -0.57
C LYS A 107 -0.79 -13.90 -0.42
N ARG A 108 -0.55 -13.05 0.59
CA ARG A 108 0.68 -12.27 0.81
C ARG A 108 1.10 -11.44 -0.41
N ARG A 109 0.13 -10.89 -1.15
CA ARG A 109 0.37 -10.00 -2.30
C ARG A 109 -0.26 -8.65 -2.01
N PHE A 110 0.43 -7.58 -2.40
CA PHE A 110 -0.20 -6.27 -2.56
C PHE A 110 -1.02 -6.28 -3.86
N GLY A 111 -2.12 -5.54 -3.90
CA GLY A 111 -2.85 -5.31 -5.15
C GLY A 111 -1.91 -4.73 -6.19
N HIS A 112 -1.72 -5.44 -7.30
CA HIS A 112 -0.81 -5.00 -8.35
C HIS A 112 -1.58 -4.13 -9.35
N PHE A 113 -1.29 -2.83 -9.38
CA PHE A 113 -1.78 -1.98 -10.45
C PHE A 113 -0.99 -2.29 -11.72
N VAL A 114 -1.70 -2.73 -12.75
CA VAL A 114 -1.12 -3.29 -13.99
C VAL A 114 -0.69 -2.19 -14.96
N TYR A 115 -1.24 -0.98 -14.83
CA TYR A 115 -1.06 0.09 -15.81
C TYR A 115 0.12 1.00 -15.44
N THR A 116 1.18 0.99 -16.24
CA THR A 116 2.40 1.78 -16.04
C THR A 116 2.12 3.29 -16.05
N GLU A 117 1.23 3.71 -16.94
CA GLU A 117 0.69 5.07 -17.05
C GLU A 117 -0.03 5.57 -15.78
N ALA A 118 -0.58 4.69 -14.95
CA ALA A 118 -1.24 5.05 -13.70
C ALA A 118 -0.26 5.18 -12.52
N VAL A 119 0.99 4.74 -12.68
CA VAL A 119 2.00 4.73 -11.61
C VAL A 119 2.26 6.13 -11.03
N PRO A 120 2.47 7.20 -11.83
CA PRO A 120 2.70 8.53 -11.27
C PRO A 120 1.51 9.04 -10.46
N HIS A 121 0.29 8.73 -10.91
CA HIS A 121 -0.95 9.17 -10.27
C HIS A 121 -1.26 8.39 -8.98
N LEU A 122 -0.73 7.18 -8.81
CA LEU A 122 -0.94 6.35 -7.63
C LEU A 122 0.16 6.51 -6.56
N TYR A 123 1.42 6.69 -6.95
CA TYR A 123 2.53 6.64 -5.99
C TYR A 123 3.01 8.02 -5.55
N ASN A 124 2.71 9.07 -6.31
CA ASN A 124 3.20 10.41 -6.03
C ASN A 124 2.30 11.22 -5.06
N PRO A 125 0.96 11.26 -5.23
CA PRO A 125 0.12 12.08 -4.38
C PRO A 125 -0.35 11.38 -3.09
N HIS A 126 -0.28 10.05 -3.04
CA HIS A 126 -0.87 9.27 -1.95
C HIS A 126 0.02 9.17 -0.72
N THR A 127 -0.64 9.13 0.43
CA THR A 127 -0.03 8.72 1.69
C THR A 127 -0.17 7.22 1.83
N PHE A 128 0.94 6.49 1.87
CA PHE A 128 0.92 5.05 2.07
C PHE A 128 0.94 4.72 3.55
N SER A 129 -0.05 3.98 4.04
CA SER A 129 -0.14 3.57 5.43
C SER A 129 0.12 2.07 5.58
N LEU A 130 1.12 1.73 6.38
CA LEU A 130 1.49 0.37 6.76
C LEU A 130 1.13 0.16 8.24
N LEU A 131 0.15 -0.70 8.50
CA LEU A 131 -0.32 -0.99 9.87
C LEU A 131 0.62 -1.93 10.64
N HIS A 132 1.49 -2.66 9.93
CA HIS A 132 2.42 -3.61 10.51
C HIS A 132 3.75 -3.58 9.79
N ILE A 133 4.84 -3.76 10.55
CA ILE A 133 6.21 -3.85 10.02
C ILE A 133 6.40 -4.94 8.97
N THR A 134 5.67 -6.06 9.11
CA THR A 134 5.73 -7.16 8.14
C THR A 134 5.39 -6.69 6.73
N HIS A 135 4.47 -5.73 6.57
CA HIS A 135 4.13 -5.18 5.27
C HIS A 135 5.34 -4.45 4.64
N LEU A 136 6.11 -3.69 5.44
CA LEU A 136 7.33 -3.04 4.98
C LEU A 136 8.39 -4.08 4.59
N LEU A 137 8.62 -5.10 5.41
CA LEU A 137 9.64 -6.13 5.17
C LEU A 137 9.39 -6.94 3.90
N TYR A 138 8.12 -7.16 3.54
CA TYR A 138 7.76 -7.84 2.29
C TYR A 138 7.70 -6.89 1.09
N LEU A 139 7.69 -5.57 1.29
CA LEU A 139 7.49 -4.60 0.22
C LEU A 139 8.51 -4.74 -0.93
N PRO A 140 9.83 -4.89 -0.69
CA PRO A 140 10.82 -5.11 -1.75
C PRO A 140 10.62 -6.37 -2.57
N SER A 141 10.06 -7.42 -1.97
CA SER A 141 9.79 -8.68 -2.67
C SER A 141 8.53 -8.62 -3.56
N ARG A 142 7.71 -7.57 -3.44
CA ARG A 142 6.38 -7.49 -4.05
C ARG A 142 6.20 -6.28 -4.96
N LEU A 143 6.96 -5.21 -4.75
CA LEU A 143 6.96 -4.03 -5.60
C LEU A 143 8.34 -3.87 -6.24
N PRO A 144 8.42 -3.71 -7.57
CA PRO A 144 9.68 -3.36 -8.23
C PRO A 144 10.30 -2.11 -7.61
N GLN A 145 11.64 -2.08 -7.50
CA GLN A 145 12.38 -0.96 -6.91
C GLN A 145 11.96 0.43 -7.44
N PRO A 146 11.73 0.63 -8.76
CA PRO A 146 11.28 1.94 -9.25
C PRO A 146 9.95 2.41 -8.67
N ARG A 147 9.06 1.48 -8.27
CA ARG A 147 7.77 1.83 -7.65
C ARG A 147 7.92 2.18 -6.18
N LEU A 148 8.81 1.49 -5.47
CA LEU A 148 9.18 1.86 -4.10
C LEU A 148 9.77 3.27 -4.07
N ASN A 149 10.66 3.56 -5.01
CA ASN A 149 11.30 4.87 -5.15
C ASN A 149 10.31 5.95 -5.59
N ALA A 150 9.13 5.60 -6.11
CA ALA A 150 8.09 6.57 -6.45
C ALA A 150 7.26 7.03 -5.24
N MET A 151 7.23 6.25 -4.15
CA MET A 151 6.48 6.58 -2.94
C MET A 151 7.06 7.83 -2.27
N ARG A 152 6.22 8.83 -2.02
CA ARG A 152 6.63 10.11 -1.42
C ARG A 152 6.32 10.22 0.07
N THR A 153 5.18 9.69 0.50
CA THR A 153 4.70 9.82 1.86
C THR A 153 4.37 8.45 2.43
N LEU A 154 5.00 8.10 3.57
CA LEU A 154 4.80 6.82 4.23
C LEU A 154 4.48 7.02 5.72
N ARG A 155 3.41 6.37 6.17
CA ARG A 155 3.04 6.24 7.58
C ARG A 155 3.17 4.79 8.00
N LEU A 156 4.00 4.51 8.99
CA LEU A 156 4.23 3.17 9.51
C LEU A 156 3.80 3.09 10.97
N ARG A 157 2.96 2.11 11.28
CA ARG A 157 2.66 1.72 12.67
C ARG A 157 3.42 0.42 12.96
N TRP A 158 4.27 0.45 13.99
CA TRP A 158 5.16 -0.66 14.32
C TRP A 158 4.99 -1.06 15.78
N THR A 159 4.37 -2.22 15.98
CA THR A 159 4.26 -2.85 17.29
C THR A 159 5.52 -3.64 17.62
N VAL A 160 6.26 -3.25 18.65
CA VAL A 160 7.46 -3.91 19.16
C VAL A 160 7.03 -5.06 20.08
N ARG A 161 6.84 -6.25 19.51
CA ARG A 161 6.44 -7.44 20.29
C ARG A 161 7.60 -8.10 21.01
N ALA A 162 8.80 -7.90 20.49
CA ALA A 162 10.06 -8.40 20.99
C ALA A 162 11.10 -7.31 20.80
N LEU A 163 11.81 -6.97 21.87
CA LEU A 163 12.72 -5.84 21.90
C LEU A 163 14.00 -6.15 21.08
N PRO A 164 14.30 -5.40 20.01
CA PRO A 164 15.53 -5.56 19.25
C PRO A 164 16.77 -5.35 20.13
N TYR A 165 17.85 -6.07 19.84
CA TYR A 165 19.11 -6.03 20.60
C TYR A 165 19.05 -6.52 22.06
N PHE A 166 17.85 -6.84 22.57
CA PHE A 166 17.70 -7.30 23.93
C PHE A 166 18.50 -8.58 24.19
N ARG A 167 19.20 -8.62 25.33
CA ARG A 167 19.92 -9.78 25.83
C ARG A 167 19.41 -10.08 27.23
N ARG A 168 19.07 -11.36 27.50
CA ARG A 168 18.55 -11.79 28.82
C ARG A 168 19.53 -11.52 29.94
N THR A 169 20.82 -11.55 29.63
CA THR A 169 21.91 -11.20 30.53
C THR A 169 22.92 -10.37 29.76
N SER A 170 23.58 -9.43 30.42
CA SER A 170 24.60 -8.56 29.80
C SER A 170 25.72 -9.36 29.10
N ASN A 171 26.08 -10.52 29.66
CA ASN A 171 27.12 -11.41 29.15
C ASN A 171 26.63 -12.42 28.09
N ALA A 172 25.35 -12.40 27.72
CA ALA A 172 24.86 -13.33 26.71
C ALA A 172 25.54 -13.08 25.35
N LYS A 173 26.03 -14.14 24.73
CA LYS A 173 26.65 -14.08 23.38
C LYS A 173 25.64 -13.80 22.26
N HIS A 174 24.36 -14.06 22.52
CA HIS A 174 23.29 -13.97 21.52
C HIS A 174 22.14 -13.09 22.02
N TYR A 175 21.49 -12.39 21.08
CA TYR A 175 20.25 -11.68 21.34
C TYR A 175 19.14 -12.65 21.72
N ALA A 176 18.25 -12.22 22.61
CA ALA A 176 17.05 -12.98 22.99
C ALA A 176 16.10 -13.16 21.80
N TYR A 177 16.07 -12.17 20.90
CA TYR A 177 15.21 -12.10 19.73
C TYR A 177 16.03 -11.73 18.48
N PRO A 178 16.81 -12.69 17.93
CA PRO A 178 17.70 -12.40 16.81
C PRO A 178 16.94 -12.08 15.52
N GLU A 179 15.78 -12.71 15.29
CA GLU A 179 14.95 -12.41 14.12
C GLU A 179 14.35 -11.00 14.19
N ASP A 180 13.82 -10.58 15.33
CA ASP A 180 13.30 -9.22 15.52
C ASP A 180 14.38 -8.16 15.39
N THR A 181 15.60 -8.47 15.84
CA THR A 181 16.77 -7.61 15.65
C THR A 181 17.11 -7.45 14.16
N ALA A 182 17.17 -8.56 13.42
CA ALA A 182 17.41 -8.54 11.98
C ALA A 182 16.28 -7.81 11.21
N ASN A 183 15.03 -8.02 11.63
CA ASN A 183 13.86 -7.34 11.06
C ASN A 183 13.90 -5.83 11.35
N TRP A 184 14.36 -5.43 12.54
CA TRP A 184 14.54 -4.02 12.90
C TRP A 184 15.52 -3.34 11.95
N GLU A 185 16.72 -3.91 11.81
CA GLU A 185 17.77 -3.39 10.93
C GLU A 185 17.33 -3.34 9.47
N LYS A 186 16.74 -4.44 8.99
CA LYS A 186 16.29 -4.55 7.60
C LYS A 186 15.19 -3.56 7.27
N ALA A 187 14.25 -3.31 8.17
CA ALA A 187 13.19 -2.35 7.92
C ALA A 187 13.72 -0.92 7.73
N TRP A 188 14.65 -0.50 8.59
CA TRP A 188 15.30 0.81 8.45
C TRP A 188 16.17 0.89 7.20
N GLU A 189 16.86 -0.20 6.83
CA GLU A 189 17.58 -0.29 5.56
C GLU A 189 16.66 -0.11 4.34
N ILE A 190 15.49 -0.75 4.34
CA ILE A 190 14.49 -0.58 3.27
C ILE A 190 14.06 0.88 3.18
N LEU A 191 13.74 1.53 4.31
CA LEU A 191 13.32 2.93 4.34
C LEU A 191 14.44 3.87 3.85
N ALA A 192 15.69 3.61 4.24
CA ALA A 192 16.85 4.37 3.78
C ALA A 192 17.06 4.23 2.25
N GLY A 193 16.73 3.06 1.69
CA GLY A 193 16.79 2.79 0.25
C GLY A 193 15.65 3.37 -0.58
N MET A 194 14.58 3.92 0.04
CA MET A 194 13.46 4.51 -0.68
C MET A 194 13.80 5.90 -1.22
N GLU A 195 14.24 5.95 -2.48
CA GLU A 195 14.91 7.14 -3.01
C GLU A 195 14.04 8.38 -3.12
N GLY A 196 12.73 8.19 -3.34
CA GLY A 196 11.79 9.28 -3.49
C GLY A 196 11.04 9.65 -2.23
N LEU A 197 11.31 8.99 -1.09
CA LEU A 197 10.61 9.24 0.16
C LEU A 197 10.90 10.67 0.65
N LYS A 198 9.84 11.44 0.85
CA LYS A 198 9.89 12.86 1.27
C LYS A 198 9.32 13.05 2.67
N ASP A 199 8.29 12.31 3.02
CA ASP A 199 7.60 12.39 4.29
C ASP A 199 7.48 10.99 4.90
N LEU A 200 8.02 10.83 6.10
CA LEU A 200 8.02 9.58 6.84
C LEU A 200 7.54 9.84 8.26
N ARG A 201 6.44 9.18 8.65
CA ARG A 201 5.98 9.13 10.04
C ARG A 201 5.97 7.70 10.53
N VAL A 202 6.71 7.40 11.59
CA VAL A 202 6.73 6.07 12.23
C VAL A 202 6.17 6.19 13.64
N VAL A 203 5.23 5.33 13.99
CA VAL A 203 4.67 5.22 15.33
C VAL A 203 5.07 3.89 15.93
N LEU A 204 5.98 3.93 16.90
CA LEU A 204 6.44 2.78 17.65
C LEU A 204 5.51 2.54 18.83
N LEU A 205 5.14 1.28 19.06
CA LEU A 205 4.19 0.91 20.10
C LEU A 205 4.70 -0.32 20.83
N ASP A 206 4.62 -0.30 22.15
CA ASP A 206 4.75 -1.52 22.93
C ASP A 206 3.35 -2.04 23.30
N PRO A 207 2.91 -3.20 22.78
CA PRO A 207 1.66 -3.82 23.20
C PRO A 207 1.79 -4.61 24.51
N SER A 208 2.96 -4.65 25.14
CA SER A 208 3.17 -5.35 26.40
C SER A 208 2.30 -4.74 27.51
N ARG A 209 1.88 -5.59 28.46
CA ARG A 209 1.18 -5.13 29.65
C ARG A 209 2.18 -4.42 30.55
N ASP A 210 1.79 -3.28 31.11
CA ASP A 210 2.59 -2.50 32.08
C ASP A 210 3.96 -2.02 31.56
N GLY A 211 4.19 -1.99 30.24
CA GLY A 211 5.41 -1.45 29.65
C GLY A 211 6.68 -2.21 30.06
N ILE A 212 6.65 -3.55 30.10
CA ILE A 212 7.78 -4.38 30.56
C ILE A 212 9.10 -4.08 29.83
N TRP A 213 9.01 -3.53 28.63
CA TRP A 213 10.17 -3.20 27.81
C TRP A 213 10.70 -1.78 28.07
N GLU A 214 10.01 -0.92 28.79
CA GLU A 214 10.38 0.49 28.96
C GLU A 214 11.79 0.66 29.52
N GLY A 215 12.11 0.03 30.66
CA GLY A 215 13.45 0.13 31.25
C GLY A 215 14.56 -0.34 30.29
N HIS A 216 14.36 -1.50 29.65
CA HIS A 216 15.32 -2.06 28.70
C HIS A 216 15.40 -1.25 27.40
N TRP A 217 14.31 -0.61 26.98
CA TRP A 217 14.28 0.29 25.84
C TRP A 217 15.20 1.47 26.08
N LEU A 218 15.07 2.12 27.25
CA LEU A 218 15.90 3.26 27.64
C LEU A 218 17.39 2.91 27.65
N GLU A 219 17.76 1.73 28.15
CA GLU A 219 19.14 1.24 28.11
C GLU A 219 19.67 1.04 26.68
N LEU A 220 18.79 0.65 25.76
CA LEU A 220 19.12 0.28 24.38
C LEU A 220 18.85 1.40 23.36
N GLU A 221 18.36 2.57 23.76
CA GLU A 221 17.96 3.65 22.84
C GLU A 221 19.05 4.00 21.83
N HIS A 222 20.30 4.13 22.32
CA HIS A 222 21.44 4.38 21.45
C HIS A 222 21.58 3.34 20.33
N LEU A 223 21.46 2.04 20.63
CA LEU A 223 21.52 0.96 19.63
C LEU A 223 20.28 0.93 18.73
N LEU A 224 19.09 1.17 19.30
CA LEU A 224 17.83 1.15 18.57
C LEU A 224 17.76 2.27 17.52
N LEU A 225 18.37 3.42 17.81
CA LEU A 225 18.39 4.59 16.95
C LEU A 225 19.51 4.56 15.89
N GLU A 226 20.57 3.75 16.05
CA GLU A 226 21.65 3.67 15.04
C GLU A 226 21.14 3.32 13.62
N PRO A 227 20.26 2.31 13.42
CA PRO A 227 19.66 2.06 12.11
C PRO A 227 18.79 3.21 11.60
N VAL A 228 18.13 3.96 12.50
CA VAL A 228 17.26 5.08 12.15
C VAL A 228 18.04 6.21 11.48
N LYS A 229 19.25 6.49 11.98
CA LYS A 229 20.15 7.54 11.44
C LYS A 229 20.49 7.35 9.96
N LYS A 230 20.39 6.12 9.45
CA LYS A 230 20.63 5.81 8.03
C LYS A 230 19.56 6.41 7.10
N VAL A 231 18.39 6.77 7.64
CA VAL A 231 17.31 7.37 6.86
C VAL A 231 17.50 8.88 6.79
N VAL A 232 18.14 9.35 5.72
CA VAL A 232 18.54 10.77 5.55
C VAL A 232 17.74 11.53 4.50
N ARG A 233 17.05 10.82 3.60
CA ARG A 233 16.38 11.42 2.43
C ARG A 233 15.09 12.19 2.74
N PRO A 234 14.20 11.75 3.65
CA PRO A 234 12.95 12.45 3.88
C PRO A 234 13.19 13.88 4.38
N ARG A 235 12.46 14.84 3.82
CA ARG A 235 12.48 16.24 4.27
C ARG A 235 11.73 16.42 5.59
N CYS A 236 10.73 15.58 5.82
CA CYS A 236 9.95 15.48 7.04
C CYS A 236 10.07 14.04 7.53
N PHE A 237 10.67 13.83 8.70
CA PHE A 237 10.83 12.51 9.29
C PHE A 237 10.50 12.61 10.77
N GLU A 238 9.42 11.97 11.19
CA GLU A 238 9.02 11.93 12.59
C GLU A 238 8.91 10.48 13.09
N ILE A 239 9.44 10.25 14.29
CA ILE A 239 9.24 9.00 15.03
C ILE A 239 8.56 9.33 16.34
N MET A 240 7.36 8.78 16.52
CA MET A 240 6.71 8.70 17.82
C MET A 240 7.27 7.50 18.57
N LEU A 241 7.95 7.77 19.67
CA LEU A 241 8.56 6.78 20.54
C LEU A 241 7.49 6.07 21.38
N PRO A 242 7.75 4.83 21.83
CA PRO A 242 6.74 4.03 22.52
C PRO A 242 6.43 4.51 23.93
N TYR A 243 7.32 5.29 24.58
CA TYR A 243 7.16 5.73 25.98
C TYR A 243 7.40 7.22 26.14
N ALA A 244 6.73 7.83 27.12
CA ALA A 244 6.90 9.24 27.46
C ALA A 244 8.26 9.55 28.12
N THR A 245 8.92 8.55 28.68
CA THR A 245 10.24 8.63 29.33
C THR A 245 11.41 8.64 28.36
N CYS A 246 11.17 8.32 27.08
CA CYS A 246 12.20 8.25 26.06
C CYS A 246 12.94 9.58 25.85
N GLY A 247 14.24 9.49 25.55
CA GLY A 247 15.06 10.64 25.20
C GLY A 247 14.66 11.22 23.85
N LEU A 248 14.62 12.55 23.73
CA LEU A 248 14.35 13.25 22.46
C LEU A 248 15.59 13.91 21.87
N ASP A 249 16.60 14.19 22.69
CA ASP A 249 17.80 14.98 22.33
C ASP A 249 18.95 14.11 21.79
N TRP A 250 18.60 13.00 21.13
CA TRP A 250 19.59 12.11 20.51
C TRP A 250 20.21 12.77 19.27
N ASP A 251 21.53 12.65 19.11
CA ASP A 251 22.21 13.07 17.89
C ASP A 251 21.84 12.14 16.72
N MET A 252 21.01 12.64 15.81
CA MET A 252 20.54 11.92 14.62
C MET A 252 21.49 12.04 13.42
N GLY A 253 22.64 12.71 13.58
CA GLY A 253 23.64 12.91 12.54
C GLY A 253 23.04 13.64 11.32
N GLU A 254 23.16 13.05 10.14
CA GLU A 254 22.59 13.61 8.90
C GLU A 254 21.08 13.40 8.78
N SER A 255 20.48 12.53 9.60
CA SER A 255 19.05 12.27 9.56
C SER A 255 18.27 13.43 10.14
N ARG A 256 17.24 13.88 9.41
CA ARG A 256 16.30 14.93 9.86
C ARG A 256 15.20 14.38 10.76
N CYS A 257 15.44 13.24 11.39
CA CYS A 257 14.48 12.58 12.26
C CYS A 257 14.19 13.44 13.48
N VAL A 258 12.91 13.74 13.71
CA VAL A 258 12.42 14.38 14.93
C VAL A 258 11.76 13.31 15.79
N LEU A 259 12.32 13.10 16.97
CA LEU A 259 11.74 12.21 17.98
C LEU A 259 10.60 12.92 18.70
N ARG A 260 9.48 12.23 18.86
CA ARG A 260 8.27 12.72 19.54
C ARG A 260 7.88 11.74 20.63
N ARG A 261 7.32 12.27 21.72
CA ARG A 261 6.64 11.47 22.74
C ARG A 261 5.38 10.84 22.15
N PRO A 262 4.89 9.72 22.72
CA PRO A 262 3.55 9.24 22.40
C PRO A 262 2.56 10.39 22.65
N GLU A 263 1.67 10.62 21.70
CA GLU A 263 0.50 11.48 21.93
C GLU A 263 -0.23 10.88 23.14
N GLY A 264 -0.30 11.61 24.24
CA GLY A 264 -1.11 11.20 25.38
C GLY A 264 -2.54 11.01 24.88
N GLU A 265 -3.28 10.08 25.47
CA GLU A 265 -4.72 10.11 25.40
C GLU A 265 -5.12 11.50 25.93
N GLU A 266 -5.37 12.46 25.03
CA GLU A 266 -6.26 13.56 25.35
C GLU A 266 -7.58 12.86 25.60
N ASP A 267 -7.86 12.62 26.89
CA ASP A 267 -9.17 12.29 27.40
C ASP A 267 -10.15 13.31 26.81
N GLY A 268 -10.79 12.91 25.71
CA GLY A 268 -11.99 13.54 25.20
C GLY A 268 -13.11 13.26 26.19
N GLU A 269 -13.10 13.98 27.31
CA GLU A 269 -14.29 14.21 28.12
C GLU A 269 -15.12 15.29 27.42
N ASP A 270 -16.08 14.83 26.60
CA ASP A 270 -17.36 15.53 26.39
C ASP A 270 -18.38 15.03 27.44
#